data_AF-A0A928K7U4-F1
#
_entry.id   AF-A0A928K7U4-F1
#
_cell.length_a   1.000
_cell.length_b   1.000
_cell.length_c   1.000
_cell.angle_alpha   90.00
_cell.angle_beta   90.00
_cell.angle_gamma   90.00
#
_symmetry.space_group_name_H-M   'P 1'
#
loop_
_entity.id
_entity.type
_entity.pdbx_description
1 polymer ?
#
loop_
_entity_poly.entity_id
_entity_poly.type
_entity_poly.pdbx_seq_one_letter_code
_entity_poly.pdbx_strand_id
1 'polypeptide(L)' 'MGYEQCVFTGVEDMLLRLVEDMAESEGVTEQLKADNQMEWVQRMNNICNHAEEIVNTELIYV' A
#
# COMPACT_ATOMS: atom_id res chain seq x y z
N MET A 1 -0.32 -9.45 22.84
CA MET A 1 -0.24 -9.94 21.45
C MET A 1 -0.26 -8.70 20.57
N GLY A 2 0.88 -8.34 20.01
CA GLY A 2 1.07 -7.10 19.25
C GLY A 2 1.58 -7.42 17.85
N TYR A 3 0.65 -7.75 16.95
CA TYR A 3 0.94 -7.98 15.53
C TYR A 3 -0.07 -7.26 14.61
N GLU A 4 -0.81 -6.29 15.14
CA GLU A 4 -1.80 -5.51 14.37
C GLU A 4 -1.26 -4.16 13.87
N GLN A 5 0.02 -3.87 14.09
CA GLN A 5 0.68 -2.66 13.61
C GLN A 5 2.06 -3.01 13.05
N CYS A 6 2.11 -3.43 11.79
CA CYS A 6 3.37 -3.48 11.05
C CYS A 6 3.15 -3.43 9.53
N VAL A 7 2.46 -2.42 8.98
CA VAL A 7 2.62 -2.04 7.55
C VAL A 7 2.37 -0.53 7.30
N PHE A 8 2.62 0.37 8.27
CA PHE A 8 2.48 1.81 7.99
C PHE A 8 3.46 2.72 8.72
N THR A 9 4.32 2.21 9.60
CA THR A 9 5.17 3.05 10.46
C THR A 9 6.49 3.39 9.79
N GLY A 10 6.47 3.92 8.57
CA GLY A 10 7.70 4.34 7.92
C GLY A 10 7.63 4.88 6.50
N VAL A 11 6.45 5.13 5.93
CA VAL A 11 6.33 5.59 4.54
C VAL A 11 5.73 6.98 4.49
N GLU A 12 6.57 7.92 4.05
CA GLU A 12 6.33 9.35 3.88
C GLU A 12 4.93 9.60 3.31
N ASP A 13 4.18 10.56 3.88
CA ASP A 13 2.79 10.93 3.55
C ASP A 13 2.41 10.85 2.05
N MET A 14 3.36 11.08 1.15
CA MET A 14 3.21 10.95 -0.30
C MET A 14 2.89 9.51 -0.75
N LEU A 15 3.59 8.51 -0.19
CA LEU A 15 3.33 7.10 -0.47
C LEU A 15 1.97 6.69 0.12
N LEU A 16 1.61 7.20 1.29
CA LEU A 16 0.32 6.91 1.92
C LEU A 16 -0.85 7.31 1.00
N ARG A 17 -0.80 8.54 0.45
CA ARG A 17 -1.83 9.03 -0.47
C ARG A 17 -1.89 8.23 -1.78
N LEU A 18 -0.74 7.86 -2.34
CA LEU A 18 -0.69 7.02 -3.54
C LEU A 18 -1.27 5.63 -3.29
N VAL A 19 -0.93 5.02 -2.16
CA VAL A 19 -1.45 3.71 -1.76
C VAL A 19 -2.96 3.77 -1.53
N GLU A 20 -3.48 4.83 -0.90
CA GLU A 20 -4.92 5.05 -0.73
C GLU A 20 -5.66 5.20 -2.06
N ASP A 21 -5.17 6.07 -2.96
CA ASP A 21 -5.78 6.29 -4.28
C ASP A 21 -5.77 5.01 -5.13
N MET A 22 -4.66 4.25 -5.08
CA MET A 22 -4.54 2.98 -5.78
C MET A 22 -5.39 1.87 -5.16
N ALA A 23 -5.49 1.81 -3.83
CA ALA A 23 -6.32 0.83 -3.14
C ALA A 23 -7.81 1.06 -3.46
N GLU A 24 -8.24 2.32 -3.55
CA GLU A 24 -9.60 2.66 -3.99
C GLU A 24 -9.83 2.27 -5.46
N SER A 25 -8.86 2.53 -6.34
CA SER A 25 -8.94 2.14 -7.76
C SER A 25 -8.93 0.63 -7.99
N GLU A 26 -8.17 -0.14 -7.21
CA GLU A 26 -8.10 -1.61 -7.31
C GLU A 26 -9.18 -2.33 -6.50
N GLY A 27 -10.01 -1.59 -5.76
CA GLY A 27 -11.07 -2.14 -4.91
C GLY A 27 -10.53 -2.93 -3.71
N VAL A 28 -9.31 -2.63 -3.26
CA VAL A 28 -8.67 -3.22 -2.08
C VAL A 28 -9.27 -2.60 -0.83
N THR A 29 -10.43 -3.11 -0.45
CA THR A 29 -11.20 -2.61 0.70
C THR A 29 -11.01 -3.47 1.94
N GLU A 30 -11.40 -2.94 3.10
CA GLU A 30 -11.44 -3.73 4.34
C GLU A 30 -12.41 -4.94 4.24
N GLN A 31 -13.37 -4.93 3.30
CA GLN A 31 -14.19 -6.12 3.01
C GLN A 31 -13.35 -7.23 2.35
N LEU A 32 -12.47 -6.90 1.41
CA LEU A 32 -11.54 -7.88 0.83
C LEU A 32 -10.59 -8.46 1.88
N LYS A 33 -10.18 -7.66 2.87
CA LYS A 33 -9.37 -8.12 3.99
C LYS A 33 -10.12 -9.09 4.90
N ALA A 34 -11.41 -8.84 5.13
CA ALA A 34 -12.27 -9.71 5.92
C ALA A 34 -12.59 -11.03 5.20
N ASP A 35 -12.80 -10.98 3.89
CA ASP A 35 -13.13 -12.14 3.06
C ASP A 35 -11.89 -12.96 2.67
N ASN A 36 -10.77 -12.30 2.34
CA ASN A 36 -9.53 -12.94 1.93
C ASN A 36 -8.28 -12.12 2.31
N GLN A 37 -7.85 -12.27 3.56
CA GLN A 37 -6.70 -11.57 4.12
C GLN A 37 -5.39 -11.82 3.33
N MET A 38 -5.18 -13.03 2.82
CA MET A 38 -3.97 -13.36 2.04
C MET A 38 -3.92 -12.57 0.73
N GLU A 39 -5.04 -12.50 0.03
CA GLU A 39 -5.15 -11.73 -1.21
C GLU A 39 -5.04 -10.23 -0.96
N TRP A 40 -5.63 -9.74 0.13
CA TRP A 40 -5.48 -8.35 0.55
C TRP A 40 -4.00 -7.98 0.81
N VAL A 41 -3.25 -8.83 1.52
CA VAL A 41 -1.81 -8.60 1.75
C VAL A 41 -1.03 -8.61 0.43
N GLN A 42 -1.34 -9.53 -0.48
CA GLN A 42 -0.68 -9.56 -1.80
C GLN A 42 -0.95 -8.30 -2.62
N ARG A 43 -2.21 -7.84 -2.67
CA ARG A 43 -2.58 -6.62 -3.40
C ARG A 43 -1.97 -5.38 -2.76
N MET A 44 -2.01 -5.28 -1.43
CA MET A 44 -1.40 -4.16 -0.72
C MET A 44 0.11 -4.10 -0.93
N ASN A 45 0.80 -5.25 -0.95
CA ASN A 45 2.22 -5.29 -1.29
C ASN A 45 2.51 -4.87 -2.73
N ASN A 46 1.68 -5.27 -3.70
CA ASN A 46 1.83 -4.82 -5.09
C ASN A 46 1.64 -3.30 -5.22
N ILE A 47 0.62 -2.76 -4.54
CA ILE A 47 0.33 -1.33 -4.53
C ILE A 47 1.50 -0.55 -3.90
N CYS A 48 2.01 -0.99 -2.74
CA CYS A 48 3.15 -0.36 -2.09
C CYS A 48 4.41 -0.40 -2.96
N ASN A 49 4.73 -1.55 -3.57
CA ASN A 49 5.87 -1.65 -4.48
C ASN A 49 5.74 -0.67 -5.65
N HIS A 50 4.55 -0.58 -6.25
CA HIS A 50 4.33 0.33 -7.38
C HIS A 50 4.40 1.80 -6.95
N ALA A 51 3.84 2.15 -5.79
CA ALA A 51 3.96 3.49 -5.23
C ALA A 51 5.42 3.85 -4.93
N GLU A 52 6.21 2.89 -4.44
CA GLU A 52 7.64 3.08 -4.17
C GLU A 52 8.45 3.21 -5.46
N GLU A 53 8.10 2.48 -6.52
CA GLU A 53 8.68 2.65 -7.85
C GLU A 53 8.38 4.04 -8.42
N ILE A 54 7.16 4.56 -8.24
CA ILE A 54 6.78 5.91 -8.68
C ILE A 54 7.62 6.95 -7.94
N VAL A 55 7.65 6.89 -6.61
CA VAL A 55 8.42 7.84 -5.79
C VAL A 55 9.91 7.77 -6.11
N ASN A 56 10.49 6.57 -6.24
CA ASN A 56 11.90 6.42 -6.63
C ASN A 56 12.17 6.95 -8.04
N THR A 57 11.25 6.76 -8.98
CA THR A 57 11.39 7.29 -10.35
C THR A 57 11.36 8.82 -10.34
N GLU A 58 10.51 9.43 -9.53
CA GLU A 58 10.45 10.90 -9.39
C GLU A 58 11.68 11.48 -8.65
N LEU A 59 12.26 10.75 -7.68
CA LEU A 59 13.44 11.19 -6.93
C LEU A 59 14.76 11.01 -7.70
N ILE A 60 14.87 10.01 -8.57
CA ILE A 60 16.08 9.78 -9.39
C ILE A 60 16.15 10.76 -10.58
N TYR A 61 15.02 11.35 -10.99
CA TYR A 61 14.96 12.32 -12.08
C TYR A 61 15.10 13.77 -11.58
N VAL A 62 16.14 14.04 -10.76
CA VAL A 62 16.57 15.38 -10.30
C VAL A 62 17.96 15.72 -10.80
#